data_AF-A0A7C4QM31-F1
#
_entry.id   AF-A0A7C4QM31-F1
#
_cell.length_a   1.000
_cell.length_b   1.000
_cell.length_c   1.000
_cell.angle_alpha   90.00
_cell.angle_beta   90.00
_cell.angle_gamma   90.00
#
_symmetry.space_group_name_H-M   'P 1'
#
loop_
_entity.id
_entity.type
_entity.pdbx_description
1 polymer ?
#
loop_
_entity_poly.entity_id
_entity_poly.type
_entity_poly.pdbx_seq_one_letter_code
_entity_poly.pdbx_strand_id
1 'polypeptide(L)'
;MTIEFCCPYCTVAIEVADQAAGSLGRCPRCAAKITIPRPAALGPPPASSLPLSSPPEVLGPEASPPKTLPPETSPPATPDGLPTPVAAVPLPVVSTAAPSSPLRQRLRRRRRVAWVVPAVFMLILVGVVSWLAWQLNASGSLTGELAAVELDDVDLEPVVVPRDLFALPAKVRDEALQRLREQPLPLVSERMQVQFRGSEEGLVVSVARGVNTRWYRVDVRGHGRLAQFLDHEAAPLRVRQSQSLAQAAADFLTDFHRSTEKPASAAAITAYRDRLGLTALVRGLGFEVVAVVGANIYPCVYEEADGTLYFLLPPGVKQFTLKGRSQGERSAAFPGQFTVKVRQAAPVRPKVPAAAPPAKDAAADSPRG
;
A
#
# COMPACT_ATOMS: atom_id res chain seq x y z
N MET A 1 21.60 -17.44 -30.31
CA MET A 1 21.76 -16.32 -29.36
C MET A 1 21.20 -16.76 -28.01
N THR A 2 21.25 -15.93 -26.97
CA THR A 2 20.57 -16.18 -25.68
C THR A 2 19.21 -15.49 -25.67
N ILE A 3 18.19 -16.18 -25.15
CA ILE A 3 16.86 -15.66 -24.90
C ILE A 3 16.79 -15.35 -23.40
N GLU A 4 16.51 -14.10 -23.07
CA GLU A 4 16.29 -13.65 -21.70
C GLU A 4 14.79 -13.42 -21.48
N PHE A 5 14.22 -14.04 -20.45
CA PHE A 5 12.82 -13.83 -20.08
C PHE A 5 12.59 -14.09 -18.59
N CYS A 6 11.56 -13.49 -18.01
CA CYS A 6 11.22 -13.71 -16.61
C CYS A 6 10.33 -14.94 -16.44
N CYS A 7 10.61 -15.78 -15.44
CA CYS A 7 9.76 -16.91 -15.08
C CYS A 7 8.34 -16.43 -14.76
N PRO A 8 7.29 -17.00 -15.37
CA PRO A 8 5.91 -16.59 -15.11
C PRO A 8 5.43 -16.97 -13.70
N TYR A 9 6.19 -17.75 -12.91
CA TYR A 9 5.77 -18.19 -11.57
C TYR A 9 6.49 -17.50 -10.41
N CYS A 10 7.75 -17.11 -10.60
CA CYS A 10 8.56 -16.49 -9.54
C CYS A 10 9.32 -15.25 -10.01
N THR A 11 9.04 -14.77 -11.22
CA THR A 11 9.58 -13.53 -11.82
C THR A 11 11.11 -13.44 -11.94
N VAL A 12 11.86 -14.49 -11.60
CA VAL A 12 13.32 -14.52 -11.79
C VAL A 12 13.67 -14.43 -13.29
N ALA A 13 14.67 -13.63 -13.64
CA ALA A 13 15.24 -13.61 -14.97
C ALA A 13 15.90 -14.97 -15.28
N ILE A 14 15.60 -15.53 -16.45
CA ILE A 14 16.13 -16.80 -16.94
C ILE A 14 16.79 -16.53 -18.29
N GLU A 15 18.04 -16.97 -18.42
CA GLU A 15 18.77 -16.98 -19.67
C GLU A 15 18.85 -18.41 -20.20
N VAL A 16 18.43 -18.62 -21.45
CA VAL A 16 18.50 -19.92 -22.12
C VAL A 16 19.02 -19.76 -23.54
N ALA A 17 19.65 -20.80 -24.07
CA ALA A 17 20.07 -20.82 -25.47
C ALA A 17 18.85 -20.81 -26.41
N ASP A 18 18.97 -20.15 -27.56
CA ASP A 18 17.94 -20.08 -28.62
C ASP A 18 17.36 -21.45 -29.02
N GLN A 19 18.18 -22.49 -28.96
CA GLN A 19 17.78 -23.86 -29.30
C GLN A 19 16.65 -24.39 -28.40
N ALA A 20 16.50 -23.81 -27.21
CA ALA A 20 15.45 -24.15 -26.26
C ALA A 20 14.14 -23.39 -26.51
N ALA A 21 14.07 -22.50 -27.52
CA ALA A 21 12.87 -21.74 -27.87
C ALA A 21 11.66 -22.64 -28.18
N GLY A 22 10.57 -22.47 -27.42
CA GLY A 22 9.36 -23.27 -27.52
C GLY A 22 9.41 -24.62 -26.81
N SER A 23 10.54 -24.98 -26.18
CA SER A 23 10.65 -26.20 -25.37
C SER A 23 10.15 -25.99 -23.94
N LEU A 24 9.78 -27.09 -23.27
CA LEU A 24 9.41 -27.11 -21.85
C LEU A 24 10.69 -27.23 -20.99
N GLY A 25 10.97 -26.20 -20.20
CA GLY A 25 12.06 -26.18 -19.22
C GLY A 25 11.55 -26.16 -17.78
N ARG A 26 12.47 -26.18 -16.81
CA ARG A 26 12.17 -25.88 -15.39
C ARG A 26 12.87 -24.59 -14.98
N CYS A 27 12.17 -23.74 -14.24
CA CYS A 27 12.77 -22.55 -13.65
C CYS A 27 13.84 -22.97 -12.62
N PRO A 28 15.08 -22.43 -12.67
CA PRO A 28 16.15 -22.80 -11.74
C PRO A 28 15.86 -22.40 -10.29
N ARG A 29 14.93 -21.45 -10.07
CA ARG A 29 14.63 -20.91 -8.74
C ARG A 29 13.43 -21.59 -8.06
N CYS A 30 12.34 -21.81 -8.79
CA CYS A 30 11.11 -22.38 -8.21
C CYS A 30 10.77 -23.78 -8.72
N ALA A 31 11.60 -24.36 -9.61
CA ALA A 31 11.40 -25.66 -10.26
C ALA A 31 10.10 -25.80 -11.10
N ALA A 32 9.31 -24.74 -11.25
CA ALA A 32 8.09 -24.76 -12.05
C ALA A 32 8.41 -25.07 -13.53
N LYS A 33 7.54 -25.88 -14.17
CA LYS A 33 7.64 -26.17 -15.61
C LYS A 33 7.19 -24.93 -16.39
N ILE A 34 8.06 -24.41 -17.25
CA ILE A 34 7.83 -23.19 -18.04
C ILE A 34 8.05 -23.48 -19.53
N THR A 35 7.29 -22.83 -20.39
CA THR A 35 7.52 -22.87 -21.84
C THR A 35 8.40 -21.68 -22.21
N ILE A 36 9.54 -21.93 -22.85
CA ILE A 36 10.46 -20.88 -23.27
C ILE A 36 9.83 -20.12 -24.46
N PRO A 37 9.69 -18.79 -24.41
CA PRO A 37 9.09 -18.03 -25.50
C PRO A 37 9.93 -18.17 -26.77
N ARG A 38 9.26 -18.36 -27.91
CA ARG A 38 9.92 -18.37 -29.22
C ARG A 38 10.03 -16.92 -29.70
N PRO A 39 11.24 -16.36 -29.90
CA PRO A 39 11.37 -15.02 -30.46
C PRO A 39 10.63 -15.00 -31.79
N ALA A 40 9.71 -14.05 -31.96
CA ALA A 40 9.00 -13.87 -33.21
C ALA A 40 10.06 -13.65 -34.29
N ALA A 41 10.17 -14.60 -35.23
CA ALA A 41 11.05 -14.44 -36.36
C ALA A 41 10.67 -13.11 -37.04
N LEU A 42 11.63 -12.18 -37.10
CA LEU A 42 11.50 -10.98 -37.91
C LEU A 42 11.37 -11.42 -39.37
N GLY A 43 10.15 -11.77 -39.77
CA GLY A 43 9.81 -11.95 -41.17
C GLY A 43 10.00 -10.61 -41.89
N PRO A 44 10.42 -10.63 -43.17
CA PRO A 44 10.41 -9.41 -43.97
C PRO A 44 9.01 -8.79 -43.93
N PRO A 45 8.90 -7.45 -43.84
CA PRO A 45 7.62 -6.77 -43.70
C PRO A 45 6.68 -7.20 -44.84
N PRO A 46 5.43 -7.58 -44.56
CA PRO A 46 4.47 -7.86 -45.60
C PRO A 46 4.33 -6.60 -46.47
N ALA A 47 4.66 -6.75 -47.75
CA ALA A 47 4.46 -5.71 -48.75
C ALA A 47 2.98 -5.32 -48.73
N SER A 48 2.69 -4.15 -48.15
CA SER A 48 1.36 -3.55 -48.15
C SER A 48 1.00 -3.13 -49.57
N SER A 49 0.27 -3.98 -50.27
CA SER A 49 -0.55 -3.55 -51.40
C SER A 49 -1.78 -2.83 -50.85
N LEU A 50 -1.75 -1.50 -50.88
CA LEU A 50 -2.90 -0.64 -50.63
C LEU A 50 -3.84 -0.67 -51.85
N PRO A 51 -5.11 -1.09 -51.73
CA PRO A 51 -6.15 -0.61 -52.62
C PRO A 51 -6.61 0.77 -52.15
N LEU A 52 -6.35 1.76 -53.00
CA LEU A 52 -6.83 3.13 -52.90
C LEU A 52 -8.35 3.12 -53.18
N SER A 53 -9.17 3.09 -52.13
CA SER A 53 -10.61 3.31 -52.22
C SER A 53 -10.99 4.56 -51.43
N SER A 54 -11.38 5.58 -52.18
CA SER A 54 -11.84 6.90 -51.75
C SER A 54 -13.02 6.82 -50.77
N PRO A 55 -13.08 7.63 -49.71
CA PRO A 55 -14.31 7.85 -48.96
C PRO A 55 -15.20 8.88 -49.67
N PRO A 56 -16.54 8.69 -49.69
CA PRO A 56 -17.44 9.72 -50.17
C PRO A 56 -17.56 10.85 -49.15
N GLU A 57 -17.48 12.06 -49.69
CA GLU A 57 -17.77 13.35 -49.08
C GLU A 57 -19.22 13.37 -48.54
N VAL A 58 -19.36 13.31 -47.22
CA VAL A 58 -20.65 13.53 -46.55
C VAL A 58 -20.61 14.92 -45.92
N LEU A 59 -21.35 15.83 -46.57
CA LEU A 59 -21.75 17.13 -46.06
C LEU A 59 -22.38 17.00 -44.66
N GLY A 60 -22.06 17.96 -43.80
CA GLY A 60 -22.65 18.11 -42.47
C GLY A 60 -24.18 18.29 -42.47
N PRO A 61 -24.77 18.38 -41.26
CA PRO A 61 -24.95 19.72 -40.74
C PRO A 61 -24.67 19.88 -39.23
N GLU A 62 -24.12 21.05 -38.94
CA GLU A 62 -24.61 22.01 -37.94
C GLU A 62 -24.56 21.66 -36.46
N ALA A 63 -23.59 22.33 -35.83
CA ALA A 63 -23.45 22.48 -34.40
C ALA A 63 -24.70 23.13 -33.77
N SER A 64 -25.22 22.48 -32.74
CA SER A 64 -26.04 23.12 -31.70
C SER A 64 -25.33 22.96 -30.36
N PRO A 65 -25.04 24.04 -29.63
CA PRO A 65 -24.44 23.96 -28.29
C PRO A 65 -25.46 23.45 -27.27
N PRO A 66 -25.09 22.56 -26.34
CA PRO A 66 -25.96 22.19 -25.23
C PRO A 66 -26.13 23.38 -24.29
N LYS A 67 -27.39 23.81 -24.19
CA LYS A 67 -27.89 24.88 -23.34
C LYS A 67 -27.64 24.52 -21.87
N THR A 68 -26.88 25.39 -21.21
CA THR A 68 -26.68 25.43 -19.76
C THR A 68 -28.03 25.52 -19.05
N LEU A 69 -28.33 24.56 -18.18
CA LEU A 69 -29.41 24.66 -17.19
C LEU A 69 -28.79 24.94 -15.81
N PRO A 70 -29.31 25.92 -15.05
CA PRO A 70 -28.81 26.25 -13.72
C PRO A 70 -29.22 25.17 -12.68
N PRO A 71 -28.44 25.00 -11.60
CA PRO A 71 -28.83 24.14 -10.49
C PRO A 71 -30.02 24.74 -9.75
N GLU A 72 -31.14 24.02 -9.78
CA GLU A 72 -32.34 24.34 -9.01
C GLU A 72 -32.04 24.11 -7.53
N THR A 73 -32.00 25.24 -6.81
CA THR A 73 -31.93 25.33 -5.37
C THR A 73 -33.30 24.96 -4.80
N SER A 74 -33.36 23.90 -4.00
CA SER A 74 -34.51 23.64 -3.12
C SER A 74 -34.03 23.51 -1.68
N PRO A 75 -34.48 24.37 -0.76
CA PRO A 75 -34.18 24.28 0.67
C PRO A 75 -35.10 23.25 1.36
N PRO A 76 -34.62 22.46 2.33
CA PRO A 76 -35.52 21.77 3.25
C PRO A 76 -36.10 22.78 4.25
N ALA A 77 -37.43 22.82 4.29
CA ALA A 77 -38.23 23.62 5.18
C ALA A 77 -38.02 23.26 6.65
N THR A 78 -37.93 24.31 7.46
CA THR A 78 -38.11 24.33 8.91
C THR A 78 -39.51 23.84 9.28
N PRO A 79 -39.65 23.08 10.38
CA PRO A 79 -40.83 23.19 11.23
C PRO A 79 -40.41 23.68 12.62
N ASP A 80 -40.71 24.94 12.89
CA ASP A 80 -40.86 25.45 14.25
C ASP A 80 -42.09 24.78 14.87
N GLY A 81 -41.91 24.18 16.05
CA GLY A 81 -42.95 23.48 16.78
C GLY A 81 -42.55 23.17 18.23
N LEU A 82 -42.29 24.21 19.02
CA LEU A 82 -42.57 24.20 20.47
C LEU A 82 -44.06 24.55 20.67
N PRO A 83 -44.74 24.23 21.79
CA PRO A 83 -44.31 23.65 23.08
C PRO A 83 -45.09 22.35 23.42
N THR A 84 -44.77 21.57 24.45
CA THR A 84 -45.38 21.64 25.81
C THR A 84 -44.97 20.38 26.60
N PRO A 85 -44.72 20.46 27.93
CA PRO A 85 -44.33 19.33 28.78
C PRO A 85 -45.54 18.69 29.49
N VAL A 86 -45.61 17.35 29.58
CA VAL A 86 -46.57 16.64 30.45
C VAL A 86 -45.98 15.32 30.99
N ALA A 87 -45.92 15.25 32.34
CA ALA A 87 -46.13 14.14 33.29
C ALA A 87 -45.68 12.69 32.94
N ALA A 88 -45.24 11.81 33.85
CA ALA A 88 -45.36 11.72 35.30
C ALA A 88 -44.29 10.72 35.80
N VAL A 89 -43.67 10.99 36.95
CA VAL A 89 -42.94 9.97 37.75
C VAL A 89 -43.55 9.97 39.15
N PRO A 90 -43.91 8.81 39.72
CA PRO A 90 -44.57 8.72 41.01
C PRO A 90 -43.63 8.92 42.20
N LEU A 91 -44.28 9.34 43.30
CA LEU A 91 -43.80 9.58 44.66
C LEU A 91 -43.07 8.35 45.28
N PRO A 92 -42.24 8.57 46.32
CA PRO A 92 -42.82 8.34 47.67
C PRO A 92 -42.45 9.38 48.74
N VAL A 93 -43.49 9.69 49.52
CA VAL A 93 -43.55 9.70 50.99
C VAL A 93 -42.66 10.68 51.76
N VAL A 94 -43.34 11.77 52.13
CA VAL A 94 -43.34 12.50 53.41
C VAL A 94 -42.56 11.86 54.57
N SER A 95 -41.61 12.62 55.13
CA SER A 95 -41.43 12.63 56.58
C SER A 95 -41.15 14.05 57.05
N THR A 96 -42.14 14.59 57.78
CA THR A 96 -42.17 15.86 58.48
C THR A 96 -41.22 15.88 59.67
N ALA A 97 -40.33 16.89 59.73
CA ALA A 97 -39.84 17.44 60.99
C ALA A 97 -39.35 18.89 60.76
N ALA A 98 -40.03 19.85 61.38
CA ALA A 98 -39.60 21.23 61.56
C ALA A 98 -39.07 21.41 63.01
N PRO A 99 -38.65 22.61 63.43
CA PRO A 99 -37.57 23.43 62.90
C PRO A 99 -36.54 23.77 64.00
N SER A 100 -35.27 24.00 63.65
CA SER A 100 -34.40 24.80 64.52
C SER A 100 -33.32 25.54 63.72
N SER A 101 -33.41 26.87 63.80
CA SER A 101 -32.37 27.82 63.45
C SER A 101 -31.06 27.51 64.19
N PRO A 102 -29.90 27.64 63.53
CA PRO A 102 -29.16 28.88 63.75
C PRO A 102 -28.59 29.48 62.46
N LEU A 103 -29.31 30.48 61.93
CA LEU A 103 -28.72 31.57 61.18
C LEU A 103 -27.78 32.34 62.13
N ARG A 104 -26.46 32.10 62.06
CA ARG A 104 -25.40 33.13 62.23
C ARG A 104 -23.94 32.65 62.27
N GLN A 105 -23.63 31.36 62.16
CA GLN A 105 -22.22 30.89 62.27
C GLN A 105 -21.51 30.45 60.98
N ARG A 106 -22.18 30.35 59.82
CA ARG A 106 -21.56 29.82 58.58
C ARG A 106 -20.82 30.82 57.68
N LEU A 107 -20.71 32.10 58.06
CA LEU A 107 -20.02 33.10 57.21
C LEU A 107 -18.52 33.26 57.50
N ARG A 108 -17.96 32.64 58.55
CA ARG A 108 -16.50 32.72 58.83
C ARG A 108 -15.67 31.56 58.29
N ARG A 109 -16.27 30.42 57.91
CA ARG A 109 -15.52 29.29 57.30
C ARG A 109 -15.44 29.36 55.76
N ARG A 110 -16.22 30.24 55.12
CA ARG A 110 -16.20 30.47 53.66
C ARG A 110 -14.93 31.17 53.16
N ARG A 111 -14.16 31.84 54.02
CA ARG A 111 -13.00 32.64 53.60
C ARG A 111 -11.73 31.83 53.30
N ARG A 112 -11.62 30.57 53.76
CA ARG A 112 -10.50 29.67 53.37
C ARG A 112 -10.83 28.77 52.17
N VAL A 113 -12.10 28.43 51.94
CA VAL A 113 -12.50 27.60 50.78
C VAL A 113 -12.56 28.42 49.48
N ALA A 114 -12.79 29.74 49.58
CA ALA A 114 -12.85 30.64 48.42
C ALA A 114 -11.53 30.76 47.62
N TRP A 115 -10.38 30.42 48.21
CA TRP A 115 -9.07 30.47 47.53
C TRP A 115 -8.59 29.10 47.02
N VAL A 116 -9.10 27.99 47.58
CA VAL A 116 -8.67 26.64 47.15
C VAL A 116 -9.25 26.28 45.78
N VAL A 117 -10.51 26.62 45.53
CA VAL A 117 -11.19 26.33 44.26
C VAL A 117 -10.51 26.97 43.04
N PRO A 118 -10.18 28.29 43.02
CA PRO A 118 -9.49 28.88 41.88
C PRO A 118 -8.05 28.37 41.72
N ALA A 119 -7.36 28.05 42.81
CA ALA A 119 -6.00 27.50 42.74
C ALA A 119 -5.97 26.10 42.09
N VAL A 120 -6.92 25.23 42.43
CA VAL A 120 -7.06 23.90 41.81
C VAL A 120 -7.43 24.02 40.33
N PHE A 121 -8.35 24.92 39.98
CA PHE A 121 -8.73 25.12 38.58
C PHE A 121 -7.56 25.64 37.74
N MET A 122 -6.75 26.56 38.28
CA MET A 122 -5.57 27.09 37.60
C MET A 122 -4.50 26.00 37.41
N LEU A 123 -4.29 25.11 38.40
CA LEU A 123 -3.41 23.94 38.28
C LEU A 123 -3.88 22.97 37.19
N ILE A 124 -5.18 22.67 37.12
CA ILE A 124 -5.74 21.84 36.05
C ILE A 124 -5.53 22.50 34.69
N LEU A 125 -5.79 23.81 34.59
CA LEU A 125 -5.66 24.54 33.34
C LEU A 125 -4.19 24.61 32.88
N VAL A 126 -3.24 24.82 33.80
CA VAL A 126 -1.80 24.71 33.51
C VAL A 126 -1.42 23.30 33.10
N GLY A 127 -1.98 22.26 33.74
CA GLY A 127 -1.79 20.87 33.34
C GLY A 127 -2.27 20.59 31.92
N VAL A 128 -3.48 21.04 31.58
CA VAL A 128 -4.08 20.89 30.24
C VAL A 128 -3.29 21.69 29.20
N VAL A 129 -2.93 22.95 29.50
CA VAL A 129 -2.14 23.78 28.58
C VAL A 129 -0.73 23.20 28.39
N SER A 130 -0.10 22.69 29.45
CA SER A 130 1.22 22.06 29.35
C SER A 130 1.14 20.74 28.56
N TRP A 131 0.09 19.95 28.76
CA TRP A 131 -0.16 18.74 27.98
C TRP A 131 -0.44 19.07 26.51
N LEU A 132 -1.27 20.07 26.22
CA LEU A 132 -1.58 20.50 24.87
C LEU A 132 -0.37 21.13 24.18
N ALA A 133 0.40 21.97 24.88
CA ALA A 133 1.64 22.53 24.37
C ALA A 133 2.68 21.43 24.12
N TRP A 134 2.79 20.43 25.01
CA TRP A 134 3.61 19.26 24.77
C TRP A 134 3.12 18.45 23.57
N GLN A 135 1.81 18.27 23.38
CA GLN A 135 1.26 17.56 22.23
C GLN A 135 1.44 18.31 20.90
N LEU A 136 1.32 19.64 20.92
CA LEU A 136 1.56 20.53 19.78
C LEU A 136 3.06 20.67 19.45
N ASN A 137 3.94 20.57 20.45
CA ASN A 137 5.39 20.69 20.25
C ASN A 137 6.07 19.33 20.02
N ALA A 138 5.50 18.24 20.54
CA ALA A 138 5.88 16.85 20.24
C ALA A 138 5.46 16.46 18.82
N SER A 139 4.44 17.12 18.26
CA SER A 139 4.18 17.13 16.81
C SER A 139 5.11 18.10 16.07
N GLY A 140 6.36 18.22 16.53
CA GLY A 140 7.43 18.85 15.75
C GLY A 140 7.40 18.27 14.35
N SER A 141 7.31 19.14 13.35
CA SER A 141 7.06 18.75 11.97
C SER A 141 7.94 17.57 11.58
N LEU A 142 7.33 16.46 11.14
CA LEU A 142 8.04 15.28 10.64
C LEU A 142 8.64 15.63 9.27
N THR A 143 9.68 16.46 9.30
CA THR A 143 10.39 16.98 8.15
C THR A 143 11.87 16.77 8.35
N GLY A 144 12.60 16.70 7.24
CA GLY A 144 14.03 16.46 7.25
C GLY A 144 14.51 15.84 5.95
N GLU A 145 15.74 15.32 6.02
CA GLU A 145 16.36 14.60 4.91
C GLU A 145 16.44 13.10 5.22
N LEU A 146 16.15 12.27 4.22
CA LEU A 146 16.34 10.83 4.24
C LEU A 146 17.34 10.42 3.17
N ALA A 147 17.97 9.27 3.35
CA ALA A 147 18.82 8.67 2.34
C ALA A 147 18.08 7.56 1.61
N ALA A 148 18.26 7.51 0.29
CA ALA A 148 17.86 6.37 -0.52
C ALA A 148 19.06 5.79 -1.28
N VAL A 149 18.95 4.53 -1.66
CA VAL A 149 19.91 3.83 -2.52
C VAL A 149 19.18 3.33 -3.76
N GLU A 150 19.70 3.66 -4.95
CA GLU A 150 19.23 3.09 -6.22
C GLU A 150 19.79 1.68 -6.39
N LEU A 151 18.92 0.73 -6.73
CA LEU A 151 19.24 -0.69 -6.91
C LEU A 151 18.79 -1.15 -8.31
N ASP A 152 19.64 -1.93 -8.97
CA ASP A 152 19.37 -2.47 -10.31
C ASP A 152 18.29 -3.55 -10.29
N ASP A 153 18.43 -4.48 -9.36
CA ASP A 153 17.50 -5.56 -9.10
C ASP A 153 17.39 -5.81 -7.60
N VAL A 154 16.20 -6.22 -7.17
CA VAL A 154 15.91 -6.52 -5.77
C VAL A 154 15.09 -7.79 -5.74
N ASP A 155 15.61 -8.76 -5.00
CA ASP A 155 14.92 -10.01 -4.79
C ASP A 155 13.96 -9.87 -3.60
N LEU A 156 12.72 -9.50 -3.89
CA LEU A 156 11.67 -9.32 -2.88
C LEU A 156 10.91 -10.63 -2.65
N GLU A 157 10.69 -10.96 -1.39
CA GLU A 157 9.90 -12.13 -1.02
C GLU A 157 8.41 -11.91 -1.34
N PRO A 158 7.73 -12.88 -1.95
CA PRO A 158 6.28 -12.83 -2.11
C PRO A 158 5.58 -12.81 -0.75
N VAL A 159 4.50 -12.03 -0.64
CA VAL A 159 3.68 -11.96 0.57
C VAL A 159 2.44 -12.84 0.43
N VAL A 160 2.12 -13.60 1.46
CA VAL A 160 0.90 -14.39 1.54
C VAL A 160 -0.16 -13.59 2.30
N VAL A 161 -1.27 -13.27 1.63
CA VAL A 161 -2.47 -12.74 2.27
C VAL A 161 -3.29 -13.92 2.81
N PRO A 162 -3.44 -14.05 4.14
CA PRO A 162 -4.04 -15.22 4.76
C PRO A 162 -5.51 -15.42 4.37
N ARG A 163 -5.93 -16.68 4.23
CA ARG A 163 -7.28 -17.04 3.78
C ARG A 163 -8.41 -16.64 4.73
N ASP A 164 -8.12 -16.51 6.02
CA ASP A 164 -9.02 -16.09 7.08
C ASP A 164 -9.31 -14.58 7.03
N LEU A 165 -8.46 -13.80 6.36
CA LEU A 165 -8.67 -12.38 6.11
C LEU A 165 -9.79 -12.12 5.07
N PHE A 166 -10.16 -13.14 4.30
CA PHE A 166 -11.22 -13.05 3.28
C PHE A 166 -12.58 -13.30 3.92
N ALA A 167 -13.37 -12.24 4.09
CA ALA A 167 -14.76 -12.32 4.56
C ALA A 167 -15.70 -12.86 3.47
N LEU A 168 -15.44 -14.08 2.98
CA LEU A 168 -16.16 -14.74 1.88
C LEU A 168 -16.63 -16.15 2.25
N PRO A 169 -17.71 -16.65 1.64
CA PRO A 169 -18.10 -18.05 1.75
C PRO A 169 -16.96 -18.97 1.31
N ALA A 170 -16.71 -20.04 2.08
CA ALA A 170 -15.57 -20.94 1.87
C ALA A 170 -15.49 -21.48 0.44
N LYS A 171 -16.63 -21.89 -0.13
CA LYS A 171 -16.71 -22.39 -1.50
C LYS A 171 -16.19 -21.37 -2.54
N VAL A 172 -16.69 -20.13 -2.50
CA VAL A 172 -16.30 -19.06 -3.43
C VAL A 172 -14.80 -18.76 -3.32
N ARG A 173 -14.31 -18.64 -2.08
CA ARG A 173 -12.90 -18.38 -1.78
C ARG A 173 -12.02 -19.51 -2.32
N ASP A 174 -12.36 -20.75 -2.01
CA ASP A 174 -11.49 -21.90 -2.31
C ASP A 174 -11.47 -22.19 -3.83
N GLU A 175 -12.60 -22.04 -4.53
CA GLU A 175 -12.65 -22.13 -5.99
C GLU A 175 -11.85 -21.01 -6.67
N ALA A 176 -11.93 -19.77 -6.17
CA ALA A 176 -11.16 -18.64 -6.72
C ALA A 176 -9.64 -18.82 -6.51
N LEU A 177 -9.23 -19.23 -5.30
CA LEU A 177 -7.82 -19.50 -4.99
C LEU A 177 -7.27 -20.69 -5.78
N GLN A 178 -8.06 -21.76 -5.95
CA GLN A 178 -7.64 -22.90 -6.77
C GLN A 178 -7.39 -22.47 -8.22
N ARG A 179 -8.29 -21.68 -8.79
CA ARG A 179 -8.12 -21.14 -10.15
C ARG A 179 -6.88 -20.25 -10.28
N LEU A 180 -6.63 -19.37 -9.31
CA LEU A 180 -5.41 -18.54 -9.28
C LEU A 180 -4.13 -19.35 -9.06
N ARG A 181 -4.22 -20.55 -8.49
CA ARG A 181 -3.07 -21.47 -8.37
C ARG A 181 -2.73 -22.09 -9.72
N GLU A 182 -3.74 -22.51 -10.46
CA GLU A 182 -3.60 -23.10 -11.80
C GLU A 182 -3.22 -22.05 -12.86
N GLN A 183 -3.82 -20.86 -12.76
CA GLN A 183 -3.63 -19.75 -13.67
C GLN A 183 -3.35 -18.48 -12.87
N PRO A 184 -2.07 -18.25 -12.49
CA PRO A 184 -1.66 -17.00 -11.87
C PRO A 184 -2.03 -15.81 -12.76
N LEU A 185 -2.47 -14.72 -12.14
CA LEU A 185 -2.91 -13.52 -12.83
C LEU A 185 -1.80 -12.45 -12.79
N PRO A 186 -1.05 -12.25 -13.88
CA PRO A 186 -0.09 -11.16 -13.99
C PRO A 186 -0.80 -9.85 -14.34
N LEU A 187 -0.49 -8.79 -13.59
CA LEU A 187 -0.90 -7.42 -13.85
C LEU A 187 0.34 -6.61 -14.24
N VAL A 188 0.53 -6.45 -15.56
CA VAL A 188 1.71 -5.81 -16.14
C VAL A 188 1.42 -4.35 -16.46
N SER A 189 2.36 -3.48 -16.14
CA SER A 189 2.39 -2.08 -16.56
C SER A 189 3.82 -1.67 -16.89
N GLU A 190 4.01 -0.52 -17.53
CA GLU A 190 5.35 0.01 -17.83
C GLU A 190 6.22 0.21 -16.57
N ARG A 191 5.57 0.43 -15.42
CA ARG A 191 6.24 0.73 -14.15
C ARG A 191 6.59 -0.51 -13.32
N MET A 192 5.74 -1.54 -13.38
CA MET A 192 5.86 -2.73 -12.53
C MET A 192 4.99 -3.87 -13.05
N GLN A 193 5.32 -5.07 -12.62
CA GLN A 193 4.51 -6.27 -12.76
C GLN A 193 4.11 -6.77 -11.37
N VAL A 194 2.82 -6.83 -11.08
CA VAL A 194 2.29 -7.48 -9.88
C VAL A 194 1.70 -8.81 -10.30
N GLN A 195 1.83 -9.85 -9.49
CA GLN A 195 1.22 -11.14 -9.76
C GLN A 195 0.39 -11.61 -8.57
N PHE A 196 -0.79 -12.12 -8.88
CA PHE A 196 -1.66 -12.81 -7.94
C PHE A 196 -1.65 -14.31 -8.22
N ARG A 197 -1.37 -15.11 -7.20
CA ARG A 197 -1.33 -16.57 -7.28
C ARG A 197 -2.01 -17.18 -6.06
N GLY A 198 -2.83 -18.20 -6.26
CA GLY A 198 -3.44 -18.92 -5.14
C GLY A 198 -2.48 -19.91 -4.48
N SER A 199 -2.61 -20.09 -3.17
CA SER A 199 -1.97 -21.14 -2.38
C SER A 199 -2.98 -21.78 -1.42
N GLU A 200 -2.54 -22.73 -0.59
CA GLU A 200 -3.41 -23.34 0.44
C GLU A 200 -3.61 -22.42 1.63
N GLU A 201 -2.61 -21.58 1.88
CA GLU A 201 -2.57 -20.60 2.97
C GLU A 201 -3.35 -19.32 2.62
N GLY A 202 -3.44 -18.98 1.33
CA GLY A 202 -4.22 -17.83 0.87
C GLY A 202 -3.81 -17.32 -0.50
N LEU A 203 -3.77 -15.99 -0.65
CA LEU A 203 -3.40 -15.32 -1.89
C LEU A 203 -1.95 -14.86 -1.83
N VAL A 204 -1.09 -15.42 -2.67
CA VAL A 204 0.30 -14.99 -2.83
C VAL A 204 0.36 -13.79 -3.77
N VAL A 205 1.00 -12.73 -3.30
CA VAL A 205 1.24 -11.49 -4.05
C VAL A 205 2.74 -11.30 -4.22
N SER A 206 3.18 -11.09 -5.46
CA SER A 206 4.57 -10.72 -5.75
C SER A 206 4.63 -9.49 -6.64
N VAL A 207 5.76 -8.81 -6.63
CA VAL A 207 6.02 -7.64 -7.47
C VAL A 207 7.40 -7.73 -8.10
N ALA A 208 7.48 -7.31 -9.35
CA ALA A 208 8.71 -7.13 -10.09
C ALA A 208 8.75 -5.73 -10.73
N ARG A 209 9.98 -5.29 -11.00
CA ARG A 209 10.26 -4.02 -11.67
C ARG A 209 9.78 -4.03 -13.13
N GLY A 210 9.26 -2.89 -13.60
CA GLY A 210 8.96 -2.68 -15.02
C GLY A 210 10.19 -2.21 -15.79
N VAL A 211 10.13 -2.25 -17.12
CA VAL A 211 11.28 -1.90 -17.98
C VAL A 211 11.79 -0.46 -17.79
N ASN A 212 10.91 0.47 -17.39
CA ASN A 212 11.19 1.90 -17.32
C ASN A 212 11.38 2.43 -15.88
N THR A 213 11.60 1.55 -14.90
CA THR A 213 11.78 1.94 -13.50
C THR A 213 13.05 1.37 -12.90
N ARG A 214 13.47 1.90 -11.76
CA ARG A 214 14.57 1.42 -10.90
C ARG A 214 14.06 1.28 -9.47
N TRP A 215 14.66 0.38 -8.72
CA TRP A 215 14.34 0.23 -7.30
C TRP A 215 15.04 1.32 -6.49
N TYR A 216 14.31 1.94 -5.58
CA TYR A 216 14.85 2.91 -4.62
C TYR A 216 14.51 2.45 -3.22
N ARG A 217 15.53 2.07 -2.47
CA ARG A 217 15.43 1.64 -1.07
C ARG A 217 15.63 2.85 -0.16
N VAL A 218 14.65 3.16 0.69
CA VAL A 218 14.67 4.29 1.62
C VAL A 218 14.77 3.76 3.05
N ASP A 219 15.82 4.17 3.76
CA ASP A 219 15.95 3.91 5.19
C ASP A 219 15.24 5.04 5.97
N VAL A 220 14.11 4.68 6.58
CA VAL A 220 13.30 5.60 7.38
C VAL A 220 13.72 5.63 8.85
N ARG A 221 14.35 4.56 9.35
CA ARG A 221 14.76 4.45 10.75
C ARG A 221 16.07 5.18 11.02
N GLY A 222 16.86 5.46 9.99
CA GLY A 222 18.03 6.35 10.08
C GLY A 222 17.70 7.77 10.58
N HIS A 223 16.43 8.20 10.55
CA HIS A 223 15.99 9.50 11.04
C HIS A 223 15.29 9.41 12.40
N GLY A 224 15.93 9.93 13.46
CA GLY A 224 15.50 9.72 14.85
C GLY A 224 14.03 10.07 15.17
N ARG A 225 13.53 11.22 14.69
CA ARG A 225 12.10 11.59 14.92
C ARG A 225 11.12 10.72 14.16
N LEU A 226 11.51 10.25 12.97
CA LEU A 226 10.65 9.39 12.16
C LEU A 226 10.61 8.00 12.78
N ALA A 227 11.75 7.49 13.26
CA ALA A 227 11.81 6.25 14.04
C ALA A 227 10.91 6.32 15.29
N GLN A 228 11.02 7.40 16.10
CA GLN A 228 10.16 7.61 17.26
C GLN A 228 8.66 7.64 16.90
N PHE A 229 8.30 8.34 15.83
CA PHE A 229 6.92 8.33 15.34
C PHE A 229 6.45 6.91 15.00
N LEU A 230 7.27 6.12 14.31
CA LEU A 230 6.91 4.75 13.95
C LEU A 230 6.78 3.84 15.17
N ASP A 231 7.58 4.05 16.20
CA ASP A 231 7.46 3.27 17.44
C ASP A 231 6.11 3.50 18.14
N HIS A 232 5.49 4.67 17.95
CA HIS A 232 4.17 5.00 18.51
C HIS A 232 3.01 4.70 17.55
N GLU A 233 3.15 5.03 16.27
CA GLU A 233 2.03 5.06 15.30
C GLU A 233 1.98 3.82 14.40
N ALA A 234 2.98 2.92 14.41
CA ALA A 234 2.99 1.76 13.52
C ALA A 234 1.76 0.85 13.69
N ALA A 235 1.28 0.65 14.91
CA ALA A 235 0.11 -0.22 15.16
C ALA A 235 -1.19 0.37 14.56
N PRO A 236 -1.57 1.63 14.86
CA PRO A 236 -2.71 2.28 14.19
C PRO A 236 -2.62 2.26 12.65
N LEU A 237 -1.45 2.54 12.07
CA LEU A 237 -1.26 2.52 10.62
C LEU A 237 -1.46 1.11 10.04
N ARG A 238 -0.95 0.07 10.73
CA ARG A 238 -1.16 -1.33 10.34
C ARG A 238 -2.64 -1.74 10.39
N VAL A 239 -3.41 -1.28 11.36
CA VAL A 239 -4.85 -1.57 11.44
C VAL A 239 -5.59 -0.99 10.24
N ARG A 240 -5.25 0.22 9.79
CA ARG A 240 -5.86 0.83 8.60
C ARG A 240 -5.50 0.06 7.34
N GLN A 241 -4.22 -0.30 7.19
CA GLN A 241 -3.75 -1.11 6.06
C GLN A 241 -4.45 -2.47 6.03
N SER A 242 -4.57 -3.17 7.16
CA SER A 242 -5.19 -4.51 7.21
C SER A 242 -6.68 -4.48 6.89
N GLN A 243 -7.41 -3.45 7.35
CA GLN A 243 -8.81 -3.25 6.99
C GLN A 243 -8.98 -3.00 5.48
N SER A 244 -8.15 -2.14 4.91
CA SER A 244 -8.18 -1.87 3.46
C SER A 244 -7.81 -3.12 2.66
N LEU A 245 -6.84 -3.91 3.13
CA LEU A 245 -6.41 -5.14 2.49
C LEU A 245 -7.53 -6.19 2.50
N ALA A 246 -8.20 -6.38 3.64
CA ALA A 246 -9.29 -7.34 3.79
C ALA A 246 -10.45 -7.05 2.84
N GLN A 247 -10.87 -5.78 2.77
CA GLN A 247 -11.91 -5.36 1.84
C GLN A 247 -11.47 -5.57 0.38
N ALA A 248 -10.28 -5.12 0.01
CA ALA A 248 -9.79 -5.24 -1.36
C ALA A 248 -9.63 -6.70 -1.82
N ALA A 249 -9.21 -7.59 -0.91
CA ALA A 249 -9.09 -9.02 -1.20
C ALA A 249 -10.45 -9.70 -1.37
N ALA A 250 -11.43 -9.37 -0.52
CA ALA A 250 -12.79 -9.88 -0.65
C ALA A 250 -13.45 -9.42 -1.96
N ASP A 251 -13.34 -8.13 -2.30
CA ASP A 251 -13.81 -7.57 -3.57
C ASP A 251 -13.16 -8.30 -4.75
N PHE A 252 -11.83 -8.43 -4.74
CA PHE A 252 -11.06 -9.07 -5.82
C PHE A 252 -11.48 -10.52 -6.05
N LEU A 253 -11.50 -11.34 -5.02
CA LEU A 253 -11.84 -12.75 -5.16
C LEU A 253 -13.29 -12.94 -5.61
N THR A 254 -14.20 -12.05 -5.19
CA THR A 254 -15.60 -12.05 -5.65
C THR A 254 -15.69 -11.74 -7.14
N ASP A 255 -15.04 -10.67 -7.60
CA ASP A 255 -15.08 -10.25 -8.99
C ASP A 255 -14.32 -11.21 -9.90
N PHE A 256 -13.19 -11.74 -9.43
CA PHE A 256 -12.44 -12.79 -10.13
C PHE A 256 -13.25 -14.08 -10.24
N HIS A 257 -13.97 -14.49 -9.19
CA HIS A 257 -14.83 -15.65 -9.24
C HIS A 257 -15.98 -15.46 -10.25
N ARG A 258 -16.66 -14.30 -10.24
CA ARG A 258 -17.72 -13.95 -11.21
C ARG A 258 -17.22 -13.84 -12.65
N SER A 259 -15.94 -13.50 -12.84
CA SER A 259 -15.38 -13.28 -14.18
C SER A 259 -15.41 -14.51 -15.08
N THR A 260 -15.61 -15.72 -14.54
CA THR A 260 -15.83 -16.92 -15.35
C THR A 260 -17.18 -16.96 -16.06
N GLU A 261 -18.16 -16.22 -15.57
CA GLU A 261 -19.47 -16.12 -16.22
C GLU A 261 -19.49 -14.96 -17.21
N LYS A 262 -18.81 -13.86 -16.88
CA LYS A 262 -18.70 -12.67 -17.72
C LYS A 262 -17.33 -12.01 -17.53
N PRO A 263 -16.49 -11.90 -18.56
CA PRO A 263 -15.15 -11.34 -18.41
C PRO A 263 -15.25 -9.90 -17.88
N ALA A 264 -14.61 -9.65 -16.74
CA ALA A 264 -14.45 -8.29 -16.22
C ALA A 264 -13.60 -7.47 -17.19
N SER A 265 -13.81 -6.15 -17.24
CA SER A 265 -12.98 -5.30 -18.08
C SER A 265 -11.53 -5.33 -17.57
N ALA A 266 -10.57 -5.32 -18.49
CA ALA A 266 -9.14 -5.29 -18.14
C ALA A 266 -8.80 -4.11 -17.20
N ALA A 267 -9.51 -2.99 -17.34
CA ALA A 267 -9.38 -1.83 -16.46
C ALA A 267 -9.81 -2.12 -15.01
N ALA A 268 -10.92 -2.83 -14.81
CA ALA A 268 -11.40 -3.21 -13.47
C ALA A 268 -10.40 -4.15 -12.78
N ILE A 269 -9.85 -5.12 -13.52
CA ILE A 269 -8.84 -6.05 -13.00
C ILE A 269 -7.54 -5.30 -12.64
N THR A 270 -7.12 -4.36 -13.48
CA THR A 270 -5.89 -3.58 -13.26
C THR A 270 -5.98 -2.70 -12.01
N ALA A 271 -7.17 -2.22 -11.64
CA ALA A 271 -7.37 -1.43 -10.42
C ALA A 271 -6.99 -2.20 -9.13
N TYR A 272 -7.07 -3.54 -9.14
CA TYR A 272 -6.63 -4.36 -8.02
C TYR A 272 -5.12 -4.38 -7.81
N ARG A 273 -4.32 -4.03 -8.84
CA ARG A 273 -2.87 -3.85 -8.67
C ARG A 273 -2.56 -2.93 -7.50
N ASP A 274 -3.21 -1.76 -7.47
CA ASP A 274 -2.92 -0.73 -6.48
C ASP A 274 -3.71 -0.94 -5.18
N ARG A 275 -4.97 -1.37 -5.28
CA ARG A 275 -5.85 -1.56 -4.10
C ARG A 275 -5.51 -2.80 -3.27
N LEU A 276 -5.16 -3.90 -3.93
CA LEU A 276 -4.87 -5.18 -3.30
C LEU A 276 -3.38 -5.49 -3.34
N GLY A 277 -2.78 -5.45 -4.54
CA GLY A 277 -1.40 -5.90 -4.73
C GLY A 277 -0.39 -5.09 -3.93
N LEU A 278 -0.32 -3.78 -4.17
CA LEU A 278 0.60 -2.92 -3.43
C LEU A 278 0.26 -2.87 -1.94
N THR A 279 -1.03 -2.82 -1.58
CA THR A 279 -1.46 -2.85 -0.18
C THR A 279 -0.99 -4.11 0.56
N ALA A 280 -0.96 -5.27 -0.11
CA ALA A 280 -0.50 -6.52 0.49
C ALA A 280 1.02 -6.56 0.74
N LEU A 281 1.79 -5.85 -0.10
CA LEU A 281 3.26 -5.85 -0.08
C LEU A 281 3.85 -4.79 0.87
N VAL A 282 3.02 -3.89 1.40
CA VAL A 282 3.42 -2.85 2.34
C VAL A 282 2.79 -3.07 3.71
N ARG A 283 3.30 -2.38 4.72
CA ARG A 283 2.77 -2.42 6.09
C ARG A 283 2.19 -1.04 6.42
N GLY A 284 2.34 -0.60 7.67
CA GLY A 284 1.72 0.62 8.16
C GLY A 284 2.20 1.87 7.43
N LEU A 285 3.51 2.11 7.41
CA LEU A 285 4.03 3.36 6.84
C LEU A 285 3.93 3.37 5.31
N GLY A 286 4.34 2.29 4.65
CA GLY A 286 4.35 2.15 3.20
C GLY A 286 2.97 2.34 2.57
N PHE A 287 1.90 1.91 3.26
CA PHE A 287 0.52 2.16 2.82
C PHE A 287 0.14 3.65 2.79
N GLU A 288 0.76 4.43 3.67
CA GLU A 288 0.37 5.80 4.00
C GLU A 288 1.29 6.86 3.35
N VAL A 289 2.35 6.44 2.66
CA VAL A 289 3.31 7.35 2.03
C VAL A 289 3.39 7.18 0.52
N VAL A 290 3.78 8.26 -0.13
CA VAL A 290 4.09 8.30 -1.56
C VAL A 290 5.42 9.03 -1.77
N ALA A 291 6.15 8.61 -2.79
CA ALA A 291 7.25 9.36 -3.36
C ALA A 291 6.72 10.31 -4.45
N VAL A 292 7.23 11.53 -4.48
CA VAL A 292 6.85 12.56 -5.45
C VAL A 292 8.10 12.98 -6.22
N VAL A 293 8.05 12.80 -7.55
CA VAL A 293 9.12 13.19 -8.49
C VAL A 293 8.52 14.15 -9.51
N GLY A 294 8.84 15.44 -9.39
CA GLY A 294 8.17 16.48 -10.18
C GLY A 294 6.67 16.51 -9.88
N ALA A 295 5.83 16.37 -10.91
CA ALA A 295 4.37 16.29 -10.77
C ALA A 295 3.85 14.85 -10.55
N ASN A 296 4.72 13.83 -10.64
CA ASN A 296 4.31 12.44 -10.63
C ASN A 296 4.35 11.86 -9.21
N ILE A 297 3.34 11.04 -8.89
CA ILE A 297 3.19 10.37 -7.60
C ILE A 297 3.48 8.86 -7.78
N TYR A 298 4.26 8.31 -6.86
CA TYR A 298 4.71 6.93 -6.85
C TYR A 298 4.36 6.30 -5.49
N PRO A 299 3.46 5.32 -5.43
CA PRO A 299 3.18 4.61 -4.19
C PRO A 299 4.39 3.82 -3.72
N CYS A 300 4.48 3.56 -2.41
CA CYS A 300 5.39 2.55 -1.89
C CYS A 300 4.98 1.19 -2.47
N VAL A 301 5.96 0.41 -2.91
CA VAL A 301 5.75 -0.86 -3.59
C VAL A 301 5.97 -2.04 -2.65
N TYR A 302 6.88 -1.89 -1.68
CA TYR A 302 7.20 -2.93 -0.69
C TYR A 302 7.71 -2.30 0.60
N GLU A 303 7.39 -2.89 1.75
CA GLU A 303 7.90 -2.49 3.07
C GLU A 303 8.40 -3.71 3.85
N GLU A 304 9.66 -3.68 4.26
CA GLU A 304 10.26 -4.72 5.10
C GLU A 304 9.80 -4.63 6.57
N ALA A 305 10.08 -5.68 7.34
CA ALA A 305 9.72 -5.74 8.76
C ALA A 305 10.42 -4.65 9.62
N ASP A 306 11.61 -4.21 9.21
CA ASP A 306 12.37 -3.14 9.85
C ASP A 306 11.84 -1.73 9.52
N GLY A 307 10.91 -1.61 8.57
CA GLY A 307 10.33 -0.35 8.08
C GLY A 307 11.01 0.20 6.83
N THR A 308 12.02 -0.48 6.27
CA THR A 308 12.65 -0.08 5.01
C THR A 308 11.60 -0.05 3.88
N LEU A 309 11.56 1.06 3.15
CA LEU A 309 10.59 1.29 2.08
C LEU A 309 11.23 1.12 0.70
N TYR A 310 10.48 0.54 -0.23
CA TYR A 310 10.91 0.37 -1.61
C TYR A 310 9.95 1.07 -2.57
N PHE A 311 10.52 1.84 -3.49
CA PHE A 311 9.79 2.52 -4.55
C PHE A 311 10.32 2.13 -5.93
N LEU A 312 9.42 2.13 -6.92
CA LEU A 312 9.77 2.00 -8.33
C LEU A 312 9.63 3.36 -9.01
N LEU A 313 10.76 4.06 -9.20
CA LEU A 313 10.82 5.41 -9.79
C LEU A 313 11.51 5.36 -11.16
N PRO A 314 11.41 6.40 -12.00
CA PRO A 314 12.20 6.49 -13.24
C PRO A 314 13.71 6.41 -12.95
N PRO A 315 14.52 5.92 -13.89
CA PRO A 315 15.97 5.85 -13.71
C PRO A 315 16.59 7.25 -13.54
N GLY A 316 17.68 7.34 -12.76
CA GLY A 316 18.47 8.56 -12.60
C GLY A 316 17.85 9.61 -11.68
N VAL A 317 16.83 9.27 -10.88
CA VAL A 317 16.28 10.15 -9.86
C VAL A 317 17.34 10.40 -8.79
N LYS A 318 17.77 11.66 -8.63
CA LYS A 318 18.77 12.07 -7.63
C LYS A 318 18.15 12.46 -6.30
N GLN A 319 16.91 12.95 -6.33
CA GLN A 319 16.16 13.33 -5.15
C GLN A 319 14.65 13.25 -5.42
N PHE A 320 13.87 13.01 -4.37
CA PHE A 320 12.41 13.04 -4.42
C PHE A 320 11.82 13.41 -3.07
N THR A 321 10.54 13.75 -3.02
CA THR A 321 9.85 14.05 -1.76
C THR A 321 9.06 12.84 -1.30
N LEU A 322 9.28 12.38 -0.07
CA LEU A 322 8.44 11.41 0.61
C LEU A 322 7.39 12.16 1.43
N LYS A 323 6.11 11.92 1.21
CA LYS A 323 5.04 12.56 1.99
C LYS A 323 3.85 11.64 2.21
N GLY A 324 2.95 12.05 3.10
CA GLY A 324 1.70 11.35 3.35
C GLY A 324 0.81 11.27 2.09
N ARG A 325 0.14 10.13 1.93
CA ARG A 325 -0.83 9.89 0.87
C ARG A 325 -2.14 10.61 1.21
N SER A 326 -2.60 11.50 0.33
CA SER A 326 -3.95 12.05 0.41
C SER A 326 -4.96 11.04 -0.14
N GLN A 327 -5.96 10.67 0.66
CA GLN A 327 -7.08 9.84 0.22
C GLN A 327 -8.34 10.70 0.11
N GLY A 328 -8.54 11.31 -1.06
CA GLY A 328 -9.65 12.24 -1.28
C GLY A 328 -9.55 13.47 -0.38
N GLU A 329 -10.65 13.81 0.30
CA GLU A 329 -10.75 14.96 1.21
C GLU A 329 -10.16 14.71 2.61
N ARG A 330 -9.78 13.46 2.93
CA ARG A 330 -9.20 13.15 4.24
C ARG A 330 -7.72 13.55 4.27
N SER A 331 -7.33 14.23 5.35
CA SER A 331 -5.94 14.48 5.68
C SER A 331 -5.14 13.17 5.73
N ALA A 332 -3.91 13.20 5.23
CA ALA A 332 -3.03 12.04 5.25
C ALA A 332 -2.80 11.55 6.68
N ALA A 333 -2.82 10.24 6.90
CA ALA A 333 -2.55 9.65 8.20
C ALA A 333 -1.12 9.95 8.67
N PHE A 334 -0.19 9.95 7.72
CA PHE A 334 1.18 10.36 7.94
C PHE A 334 1.33 11.88 7.70
N PRO A 335 1.64 12.68 8.74
CA PRO A 335 1.72 14.14 8.61
C PRO A 335 3.08 14.63 8.11
N GLY A 336 4.03 13.73 7.84
CA GLY A 336 5.40 14.08 7.51
C GLY A 336 5.66 14.38 6.03
N GLN A 337 6.72 15.14 5.80
CA GLN A 337 7.28 15.44 4.49
C GLN A 337 8.81 15.48 4.55
N PHE A 338 9.46 14.55 3.86
CA PHE A 338 10.91 14.41 3.83
C PHE A 338 11.47 14.61 2.43
N THR A 339 12.65 15.22 2.35
CA THR A 339 13.44 15.23 1.11
C THR A 339 14.35 14.02 1.12
N VAL A 340 14.17 13.12 0.17
CA VAL A 340 14.98 11.91 0.04
C VAL A 340 16.09 12.15 -0.97
N LYS A 341 17.34 12.03 -0.53
CA LYS A 341 18.53 12.14 -1.38
C LYS A 341 19.00 10.74 -1.78
N VAL A 342 19.06 10.49 -3.08
CA VAL A 342 19.50 9.20 -3.63
C VAL A 342 21.02 9.19 -3.72
N ARG A 343 21.62 8.17 -3.11
CA ARG A 343 23.02 7.81 -3.29
C ARG A 343 23.09 6.63 -4.26
N GLN A 344 24.07 6.63 -5.15
CA GLN A 344 24.35 5.43 -5.93
C GLN A 344 24.81 4.32 -4.98
N ALA A 345 24.29 3.11 -5.17
CA ALA A 345 24.84 1.95 -4.48
C ALA A 345 26.33 1.84 -4.82
N ALA A 346 27.17 1.63 -3.80
CA ALA A 346 28.55 1.27 -4.08
C ALA A 346 28.54 0.00 -4.95
N PRO A 347 29.33 -0.07 -6.04
CA PRO A 347 29.37 -1.25 -6.87
C PRO A 347 29.70 -2.45 -5.97
N VAL A 348 28.82 -3.46 -5.97
CA VAL A 348 29.07 -4.71 -5.27
C VAL A 348 30.35 -5.27 -5.87
N ARG A 349 31.46 -5.23 -5.12
CA ARG A 349 32.68 -5.91 -5.56
C ARG A 349 32.28 -7.37 -5.83
N PRO A 350 32.52 -7.91 -7.03
CA PRO A 350 32.21 -9.31 -7.29
C PRO A 350 32.90 -10.12 -6.21
N LYS A 351 32.10 -10.91 -5.47
CA LYS A 351 32.61 -11.86 -4.49
C LYS A 351 33.44 -12.85 -5.28
N VAL A 352 34.75 -12.61 -5.34
CA VAL A 352 35.70 -13.55 -5.97
C VAL A 352 35.40 -14.90 -5.33
N PRO A 353 34.95 -15.90 -6.10
CA PRO A 353 34.68 -17.21 -5.53
C PRO A 353 35.96 -17.66 -4.84
N ALA A 354 35.85 -17.96 -3.55
CA ALA A 354 36.96 -18.48 -2.78
C ALA A 354 37.54 -19.65 -3.57
N ALA A 355 38.80 -19.52 -3.98
CA ALA A 355 39.50 -20.54 -4.74
C ALA A 355 39.29 -21.88 -4.04
N ALA A 356 38.79 -22.86 -4.79
CA ALA A 356 38.60 -24.21 -4.28
C ALA A 356 39.90 -24.66 -3.60
N PRO A 357 39.85 -25.21 -2.37
CA PRO A 357 41.04 -25.76 -1.75
C PRO A 357 41.66 -26.80 -2.69
N PRO A 358 42.99 -26.79 -2.88
CA PRO A 358 43.64 -27.72 -3.79
C PRO A 358 43.27 -29.15 -3.41
N ALA A 359 42.84 -29.91 -4.41
CA ALA A 359 42.55 -31.33 -4.27
C ALA A 359 43.76 -32.02 -3.65
N LYS A 360 43.56 -32.61 -2.47
CA LYS A 360 44.58 -33.40 -1.79
C LYS A 360 44.68 -34.72 -2.54
N ASP A 361 45.75 -34.89 -3.32
CA ASP A 361 46.05 -36.11 -4.04
C ASP A 361 46.00 -37.31 -3.09
N ALA A 362 45.05 -38.21 -3.36
CA ALA A 362 44.96 -39.50 -2.71
C ALA A 362 46.10 -40.38 -3.24
N ALA A 363 47.17 -40.49 -2.46
CA ALA A 363 48.24 -41.43 -2.69
C ALA A 363 47.68 -42.86 -2.67
N ALA A 364 47.97 -43.59 -3.74
CA ALA A 364 47.67 -44.99 -3.95
C ALA A 364 48.33 -45.87 -2.88
N ASP A 365 47.53 -46.72 -2.25
CA ASP A 365 48.02 -47.86 -1.48
C ASP A 365 47.81 -49.12 -2.34
N SER A 366 48.91 -49.62 -2.92
CA SER A 366 48.96 -50.89 -3.65
C SER A 366 49.31 -52.01 -2.66
N PRO A 367 48.59 -53.14 -2.64
CA PRO A 367 49.00 -54.29 -1.84
C PRO A 367 50.16 -55.03 -2.51
N ARG A 368 51.25 -55.26 -1.76
CA ARG A 368 52.32 -56.20 -2.14
C ARG A 368 51.90 -57.64 -1.86
N GLY A 369 52.01 -58.47 -2.90
CA GLY A 369 52.47 -59.86 -2.76
C GLY A 369 53.99 -59.92 -2.83
#